data_AF-A0A9D6FEI8-F1
#
_entry.id   AF-A0A9D6FEI8-F1
#
_cell.length_a   1.000
_cell.length_b   1.000
_cell.length_c   1.000
_cell.angle_alpha   90.00
_cell.angle_beta   90.00
_cell.angle_gamma   90.00
#
_symmetry.space_group_name_H-M   'P 1'
#
loop_
_entity.id
_entity.type
_entity.pdbx_description
1 polymer ?
#
loop_
_entity_poly.entity_id
_entity_poly.type
_entity_poly.pdbx_seq_one_letter_code
_entity_poly.pdbx_strand_id
1 'polypeptide(L)'
;MLAKRTWRVAAFLAGGMSVLVSGRPLICQERLTFIGVALDMETREADRKLQDYLSRKAEVSFAPEELEYERVVDRLANWKKGDGFFVARATPYVYVVAEMLGADFEILATYVSAATDATTYHAYFVVNRKEFPSAKPDLVDVLHFLERRSDRARFAYHNQFSTSSYFLPSLYFRSHKIFHMPESTESLIAISSERISENSSTKLVEMVASGEADLAAVWDGTMSKFDTVRAGDARQAAASRVYFVQLPTPLPNDLLVCSASLDPQIKERLRSAAAGMSPDQIGVGDFRTWQSVREATDARLALGDLRWLARERVPAVTVDIRLQPKADAPRPPVALIDAARQAVRLSGTEFVLFDGDFHEHIDFAWTLEPIHDGAVVLHSSIPGSDIPEQRFQISFRDPEDLTRRIVALIQARLHRIRYVWSYSGTKPMIIRDMAFSLPAGTVVQVQKISWLDPERNKFRAGPIFDARLSDSGFFRYELDPDDFSNSGEQFAGFDAMSNTAYRVILLRSSEERRIFRILTGIFLGLLLVSAAAAIVDLRRRHPLFSARGVESA
;
A
#
# COMPACT_ATOMS: atom_id res chain seq x y z
N MET A 1 -42.76 20.04 -48.96
CA MET A 1 -41.74 20.57 -49.90
C MET A 1 -40.76 21.39 -49.06
N LEU A 2 -39.51 20.94 -48.93
CA LEU A 2 -38.35 21.52 -49.64
C LEU A 2 -38.20 23.03 -49.30
N ALA A 3 -37.09 23.55 -48.76
CA ALA A 3 -35.72 23.09 -48.84
C ALA A 3 -34.79 23.89 -47.91
N LYS A 4 -33.74 23.18 -47.45
CA LYS A 4 -32.30 23.52 -47.49
C LYS A 4 -31.78 24.85 -46.89
N ARG A 5 -30.90 24.63 -45.89
CA ARG A 5 -29.48 25.02 -45.81
C ARG A 5 -29.09 26.37 -46.45
N THR A 6 -28.43 27.22 -45.66
CA THR A 6 -27.13 27.79 -46.05
C THR A 6 -26.29 28.13 -44.81
N TRP A 7 -25.08 27.58 -44.80
CA TRP A 7 -23.94 28.09 -44.04
C TRP A 7 -23.43 29.37 -44.71
N ARG A 8 -23.07 30.39 -43.93
CA ARG A 8 -22.19 31.46 -44.40
C ARG A 8 -21.09 31.74 -43.39
N VAL A 9 -19.88 31.46 -43.88
CA VAL A 9 -18.57 31.89 -43.43
C VAL A 9 -18.54 33.42 -43.34
N ALA A 10 -18.03 33.96 -42.24
CA ALA A 10 -17.62 35.35 -42.15
C ALA A 10 -16.12 35.40 -41.86
N ALA A 11 -15.35 35.74 -42.90
CA ALA A 11 -13.97 36.14 -42.81
C ALA A 11 -13.91 37.63 -42.46
N PHE A 12 -13.13 38.00 -41.44
CA PHE A 12 -12.72 39.38 -41.22
C PHE A 12 -11.20 39.44 -41.15
N LEU A 13 -10.64 40.15 -42.13
CA LEU A 13 -9.25 40.58 -42.22
C LEU A 13 -9.14 41.98 -41.62
N ALA A 14 -8.32 42.12 -40.59
CA ALA A 14 -7.65 43.35 -40.16
C ALA A 14 -6.41 42.88 -39.38
N GLY A 15 -5.17 43.15 -39.76
CA GLY A 15 -4.65 44.44 -40.21
C GLY A 15 -4.07 45.19 -39.02
N GLY A 16 -3.05 44.64 -38.35
CA GLY A 16 -2.38 45.26 -37.21
C GLY A 16 -0.93 44.79 -37.09
N MET A 17 0.01 45.68 -37.35
CA MET A 17 1.44 45.51 -37.09
C MET A 17 1.66 45.27 -35.59
N SER A 18 2.07 44.06 -35.22
CA SER A 18 2.65 43.78 -33.90
C SER A 18 4.17 43.80 -34.03
N VAL A 19 4.77 44.81 -33.41
CA VAL A 19 6.21 44.87 -33.12
C VAL A 19 6.56 43.63 -32.29
N LEU A 20 7.39 42.75 -32.86
CA LEU A 20 8.03 41.65 -32.14
C LEU A 20 9.05 42.25 -31.18
N VAL A 21 8.59 42.61 -29.99
CA VAL A 21 9.49 42.71 -28.82
C VAL A 21 9.84 41.27 -28.46
N SER A 22 11.07 40.89 -28.76
CA SER A 22 11.73 39.66 -28.30
C SER A 22 11.92 39.71 -26.78
N GLY A 23 10.82 39.79 -26.03
CA GLY A 23 10.82 39.51 -24.61
C GLY A 23 11.10 38.03 -24.46
N ARG A 24 12.33 37.68 -24.06
CA ARG A 24 12.56 36.39 -23.43
C ARG A 24 11.47 36.26 -22.36
N PRO A 25 10.66 35.19 -22.35
CA PRO A 25 9.77 34.97 -21.22
C PRO A 25 10.66 35.06 -19.98
N LEU A 26 10.31 35.95 -19.06
CA LEU A 26 10.80 35.86 -17.69
C LEU A 26 10.40 34.46 -17.25
N ILE A 27 11.35 33.52 -17.34
CA ILE A 27 11.24 32.22 -16.73
C ILE A 27 11.12 32.58 -15.25
N CYS A 28 9.88 32.62 -14.76
CA CYS A 28 9.63 32.65 -13.33
C CYS A 28 10.38 31.44 -12.81
N GLN A 29 11.53 31.67 -12.15
CA GLN A 29 12.39 30.61 -11.69
C GLN A 29 11.58 29.86 -10.65
N GLU A 30 11.01 28.71 -11.04
CA GLU A 30 10.16 27.93 -10.16
C GLU A 30 10.96 27.57 -8.91
N ARG A 31 10.51 28.08 -7.77
CA ARG A 31 11.11 27.78 -6.48
C ARG A 31 10.63 26.38 -6.07
N LEU A 32 11.57 25.44 -6.00
CA LEU A 32 11.32 24.07 -5.60
C LEU A 32 11.36 23.97 -4.06
N THR A 33 10.61 23.05 -3.47
CA THR A 33 10.79 22.71 -2.05
C THR A 33 11.87 21.64 -1.93
N PHE A 34 12.83 21.81 -1.03
CA PHE A 34 13.82 20.78 -0.70
C PHE A 34 13.47 20.13 0.63
N ILE A 35 13.05 18.86 0.61
CA ILE A 35 12.63 18.13 1.80
C ILE A 35 13.79 17.26 2.29
N GLY A 36 14.34 17.61 3.45
CA GLY A 36 15.40 16.86 4.14
C GLY A 36 14.84 15.96 5.26
N VAL A 37 15.53 14.85 5.55
CA VAL A 37 15.18 13.94 6.66
C VAL A 37 16.11 14.24 7.85
N ALA A 38 15.59 14.95 8.85
CA ALA A 38 16.37 15.63 9.88
C ALA A 38 16.79 14.74 11.08
N LEU A 39 17.51 13.63 10.83
CA LEU A 39 17.85 12.61 11.85
C LEU A 39 18.75 13.08 12.98
N ASP A 40 19.78 13.83 12.60
CA ASP A 40 20.82 14.34 13.48
C ASP A 40 21.49 15.56 12.80
N MET A 41 22.44 16.18 13.50
CA MET A 41 23.13 17.37 13.00
C MET A 41 23.98 17.09 11.75
N GLU A 42 24.57 15.90 11.66
CA GLU A 42 25.41 15.49 10.51
C GLU A 42 24.56 15.37 9.26
N THR A 43 23.41 14.71 9.37
CA THR A 43 22.44 14.53 8.30
C THR A 43 21.86 15.87 7.83
N ARG A 44 21.55 16.80 8.75
CA ARG A 44 21.10 18.16 8.39
C ARG A 44 22.18 18.96 7.66
N GLU A 45 23.44 18.80 8.05
CA GLU A 45 24.55 19.44 7.34
C GLU A 45 24.74 18.85 5.94
N ALA A 46 24.62 17.52 5.78
CA ALA A 46 24.66 16.86 4.48
C ALA A 46 23.55 17.35 3.55
N ASP A 47 22.32 17.46 4.06
CA ASP A 47 21.16 18.00 3.31
C ASP A 47 21.40 19.45 2.86
N ARG A 48 21.93 20.29 3.74
CA ARG A 48 22.26 21.69 3.41
C ARG A 48 23.31 21.78 2.31
N LYS A 49 24.40 21.01 2.40
CA LYS A 49 25.46 20.99 1.38
C LYS A 49 24.94 20.48 0.04
N LEU A 50 24.11 19.43 0.07
CA LEU A 50 23.45 18.91 -1.13
C LEU A 50 22.56 19.97 -1.77
N GLN A 51 21.70 20.63 -0.99
CA GLN A 51 20.82 21.69 -1.46
C GLN A 51 21.60 22.86 -2.07
N ASP A 52 22.65 23.36 -1.39
CA ASP A 52 23.48 24.47 -1.86
C ASP A 52 24.23 24.11 -3.15
N TYR A 53 24.70 22.87 -3.24
CA TYR A 53 25.36 22.37 -4.43
C TYR A 53 24.39 22.26 -5.62
N LEU A 54 23.23 21.62 -5.43
CA LEU A 54 22.20 21.48 -6.46
C LEU A 54 21.67 22.84 -6.92
N SER A 55 21.47 23.79 -5.99
CA SER A 55 21.04 25.16 -6.34
C SER A 55 22.01 25.82 -7.32
N ARG A 56 23.32 25.73 -7.04
CA ARG A 56 24.36 26.34 -7.86
C ARG A 56 24.58 25.63 -9.19
N LYS A 57 24.55 24.30 -9.20
CA LYS A 57 24.91 23.49 -10.38
C LYS A 57 23.75 23.20 -11.32
N ALA A 58 22.54 23.05 -10.79
CA ALA A 58 21.33 22.86 -11.58
C ALA A 58 20.57 24.17 -11.86
N GLU A 59 21.05 25.29 -11.29
CA GLU A 59 20.48 26.64 -11.44
C GLU A 59 18.99 26.71 -11.02
N VAL A 60 18.69 26.06 -9.90
CA VAL A 60 17.35 26.02 -9.28
C VAL A 60 17.37 26.76 -7.94
N SER A 61 16.21 27.25 -7.49
CA SER A 61 16.06 27.84 -6.16
C SER A 61 15.28 26.88 -5.26
N PHE A 62 15.77 26.65 -4.05
CA PHE A 62 15.10 25.80 -3.05
C PHE A 62 14.49 26.60 -1.90
N ALA A 63 13.34 26.15 -1.40
CA ALA A 63 12.83 26.43 -0.06
C ALA A 63 13.09 25.19 0.81
N PRO A 64 13.95 25.27 1.85
CA PRO A 64 14.23 24.12 2.71
C PRO A 64 13.04 23.77 3.59
N GLU A 65 12.78 22.48 3.76
CA GLU A 65 11.82 21.90 4.69
C GLU A 65 12.50 20.71 5.39
N GLU A 66 12.85 20.86 6.67
CA GLU A 66 13.51 19.82 7.47
C GLU A 66 12.46 19.07 8.30
N LEU A 67 12.30 17.77 8.06
CA LEU A 67 11.25 16.96 8.66
C LEU A 67 11.79 15.65 9.25
N GLU A 68 11.11 15.15 10.27
CA GLU A 68 11.30 13.79 10.78
C GLU A 68 10.66 12.75 9.85
N TYR A 69 11.09 11.48 9.93
CA TYR A 69 10.64 10.38 9.07
C TYR A 69 9.13 10.33 8.79
N GLU A 70 8.32 10.29 9.84
CA GLU A 70 6.86 10.20 9.75
C GLU A 70 6.26 11.37 8.97
N ARG A 71 6.82 12.57 9.20
CA ARG A 71 6.37 13.79 8.54
C ARG A 71 6.78 13.82 7.08
N VAL A 72 7.92 13.24 6.71
CA VAL A 72 8.33 13.12 5.30
C VAL A 72 7.39 12.18 4.56
N VAL A 73 7.05 11.02 5.13
CA VAL A 73 6.06 10.10 4.54
C VAL A 73 4.74 10.82 4.30
N ASP A 74 4.21 11.47 5.34
CA ASP A 74 2.97 12.25 5.25
C ASP A 74 3.04 13.34 4.19
N ARG A 75 4.16 14.08 4.14
CA ARG A 75 4.36 15.20 3.21
C ARG A 75 4.40 14.73 1.76
N LEU A 76 5.13 13.66 1.48
CA LEU A 76 5.27 13.10 0.13
C LEU A 76 3.99 12.41 -0.33
N ALA A 77 3.35 11.62 0.53
CA ALA A 77 2.14 10.87 0.20
C ALA A 77 0.89 11.76 0.06
N ASN A 78 0.94 13.01 0.52
CA ASN A 78 -0.14 13.99 0.41
C ASN A 78 0.21 15.19 -0.48
N TRP A 79 1.33 15.13 -1.20
CA TRP A 79 1.77 16.25 -2.04
C TRP A 79 0.76 16.54 -3.16
N LYS A 80 0.20 17.76 -3.18
CA LYS A 80 -0.80 18.16 -4.19
C LYS A 80 -0.14 18.95 -5.31
N LYS A 81 -0.71 18.90 -6.52
CA LYS A 81 -0.25 19.73 -7.66
C LYS A 81 -0.21 21.23 -7.36
N GLY A 82 -1.04 21.70 -6.43
CA GLY A 82 -1.07 23.10 -5.98
C GLY A 82 0.06 23.48 -5.02
N ASP A 83 0.76 22.51 -4.43
CA ASP A 83 1.84 22.75 -3.45
C ASP A 83 3.18 23.09 -4.14
N GLY A 84 3.20 23.10 -5.47
CA GLY A 84 4.41 23.28 -6.27
C GLY A 84 5.14 21.96 -6.54
N PHE A 85 6.44 22.07 -6.83
CA PHE A 85 7.30 20.91 -7.05
C PHE A 85 8.33 20.78 -5.92
N PHE A 86 8.82 19.55 -5.71
CA PHE A 86 9.81 19.24 -4.69
C PHE A 86 10.96 18.42 -5.22
N VAL A 87 12.06 18.48 -4.46
CA VAL A 87 13.15 17.52 -4.42
C VAL A 87 13.26 17.06 -2.96
N ALA A 88 13.45 15.77 -2.71
CA ALA A 88 13.54 15.24 -1.37
C ALA A 88 14.67 14.21 -1.26
N ARG A 89 15.39 14.21 -0.14
CA ARG A 89 16.13 13.00 0.27
C ARG A 89 15.14 12.09 1.00
N ALA A 90 15.02 10.85 0.56
CA ALA A 90 14.16 9.85 1.17
C ALA A 90 14.99 8.63 1.54
N THR A 91 14.88 8.19 2.79
CA THR A 91 15.41 6.86 3.16
C THR A 91 14.59 5.77 2.46
N PRO A 92 15.10 4.54 2.34
CA PRO A 92 14.38 3.49 1.64
C PRO A 92 13.00 3.19 2.22
N TYR A 93 12.86 3.24 3.56
CA TYR A 93 11.55 3.15 4.22
C TYR A 93 10.59 4.25 3.75
N VAL A 94 11.01 5.52 3.84
CA VAL A 94 10.18 6.67 3.45
C VAL A 94 9.74 6.55 2.00
N TYR A 95 10.66 6.16 1.12
CA TYR A 95 10.37 5.98 -0.29
C TYR A 95 9.30 4.91 -0.52
N VAL A 96 9.52 3.69 -0.01
CA VAL A 96 8.62 2.55 -0.23
C VAL A 96 7.24 2.84 0.35
N VAL A 97 7.19 3.40 1.55
CA VAL A 97 5.93 3.72 2.24
C VAL A 97 5.18 4.84 1.52
N ALA A 98 5.84 5.94 1.16
CA ALA A 98 5.18 7.03 0.43
C ALA A 98 4.66 6.55 -0.95
N GLU A 99 5.43 5.72 -1.65
CA GLU A 99 5.00 5.12 -2.93
C GLU A 99 3.75 4.25 -2.75
N MET A 100 3.74 3.36 -1.76
CA MET A 100 2.58 2.50 -1.46
C MET A 100 1.33 3.32 -1.13
N LEU A 101 1.50 4.49 -0.52
CA LEU A 101 0.44 5.44 -0.21
C LEU A 101 0.05 6.35 -1.39
N GLY A 102 0.69 6.20 -2.55
CA GLY A 102 0.32 6.88 -3.80
C GLY A 102 1.13 8.11 -4.15
N ALA A 103 2.28 8.35 -3.51
CA ALA A 103 3.16 9.45 -3.88
C ALA A 103 3.67 9.31 -5.32
N ASP A 104 3.65 10.41 -6.06
CA ASP A 104 4.03 10.46 -7.48
C ASP A 104 5.38 11.16 -7.65
N PHE A 105 6.47 10.38 -7.57
CA PHE A 105 7.84 10.87 -7.67
C PHE A 105 8.73 10.04 -8.60
N GLU A 106 9.81 10.67 -9.07
CA GLU A 106 10.88 10.04 -9.84
C GLU A 106 12.18 10.05 -9.04
N ILE A 107 12.93 8.94 -9.06
CA ILE A 107 14.26 8.86 -8.46
C ILE A 107 15.28 9.49 -9.40
N LEU A 108 16.07 10.43 -8.87
CA LEU A 108 17.15 11.09 -9.57
C LEU A 108 18.49 10.39 -9.32
N ALA A 109 18.82 10.16 -8.06
CA ALA A 109 20.13 9.69 -7.62
C ALA A 109 20.03 8.89 -6.30
N THR A 110 21.12 8.21 -5.95
CA THR A 110 21.35 7.60 -4.64
C THR A 110 22.77 7.95 -4.19
N TYR A 111 23.00 8.07 -2.89
CA TYR A 111 24.33 8.43 -2.41
C TYR A 111 25.28 7.22 -2.37
N VAL A 112 26.57 7.47 -2.55
CA VAL A 112 27.64 6.49 -2.32
C VAL A 112 28.13 6.64 -0.89
N SER A 113 28.11 5.55 -0.14
CA SER A 113 28.50 5.53 1.27
C SER A 113 30.02 5.71 1.43
N ALA A 114 30.43 6.52 2.39
CA ALA A 114 31.83 6.66 2.79
C ALA A 114 32.32 5.42 3.54
N ALA A 115 31.43 4.70 4.24
CA ALA A 115 31.75 3.48 4.97
C ALA A 115 31.94 2.27 4.04
N THR A 116 31.12 2.13 2.98
CA THR A 116 31.14 0.92 2.14
C THR A 116 31.68 1.13 0.72
N ASP A 117 31.83 2.39 0.30
CA ASP A 117 32.10 2.76 -1.10
C ASP A 117 31.08 2.18 -2.11
N ALA A 118 29.85 1.95 -1.65
CA ALA A 118 28.77 1.37 -2.44
C ALA A 118 27.51 2.24 -2.36
N THR A 119 26.59 2.01 -3.31
CA THR A 119 25.23 2.60 -3.32
C THR A 119 24.21 1.76 -2.55
N THR A 120 24.68 0.70 -1.91
CA THR A 120 23.89 -0.22 -1.10
C THR A 120 24.58 -0.44 0.23
N TYR A 121 23.79 -0.87 1.19
CA TYR A 121 24.22 -1.17 2.54
C TYR A 121 23.48 -2.40 3.06
N HIS A 122 23.98 -3.00 4.15
CA HIS A 122 23.32 -4.14 4.79
C HIS A 122 22.82 -3.80 6.19
N ALA A 123 21.76 -4.49 6.60
CA ALA A 123 21.34 -4.54 7.99
C ALA A 123 21.85 -5.83 8.65
N TYR A 124 22.12 -5.75 9.95
CA TYR A 124 22.67 -6.83 10.76
C TYR A 124 21.85 -6.96 12.03
N PHE A 125 21.49 -8.20 12.36
CA PHE A 125 21.15 -8.54 13.72
C PHE A 125 22.39 -8.50 14.60
N VAL A 126 22.24 -7.91 15.78
CA VAL A 126 23.25 -7.89 16.84
C VAL A 126 22.79 -8.89 17.89
N VAL A 127 23.61 -9.90 18.15
CA VAL A 127 23.35 -10.92 19.18
C VAL A 127 24.49 -10.98 20.17
N ASN A 128 24.21 -11.39 21.41
CA ASN A 128 25.24 -11.56 22.43
C ASN A 128 26.04 -12.86 22.17
N ARG A 129 27.38 -12.77 22.16
CA ARG A 129 28.27 -13.93 21.94
C ARG A 129 28.08 -15.05 22.95
N LYS A 130 27.68 -14.73 24.18
CA LYS A 130 27.49 -15.72 25.24
C LYS A 130 26.40 -16.74 24.90
N GLU A 131 25.44 -16.35 24.07
CA GLU A 131 24.34 -17.22 23.61
C GLU A 131 24.79 -18.15 22.46
N PHE A 132 25.95 -17.89 21.85
CA PHE A 132 26.50 -18.62 20.70
C PHE A 132 27.98 -18.97 20.92
N PRO A 133 28.31 -19.82 21.91
CA PRO A 133 29.69 -20.04 22.35
C PRO A 133 30.57 -20.81 21.36
N SER A 134 29.98 -21.58 20.45
CA SER A 134 30.71 -22.51 19.59
C SER A 134 31.30 -21.87 18.33
N ALA A 135 30.61 -20.88 17.74
CA ALA A 135 31.01 -20.20 16.52
C ALA A 135 30.20 -18.90 16.32
N LYS A 136 30.62 -18.08 15.35
CA LYS A 136 29.80 -16.95 14.89
C LYS A 136 28.50 -17.53 14.28
N PRO A 137 27.31 -17.13 14.78
CA PRO A 137 26.05 -17.66 14.29
C PRO A 137 25.71 -17.14 12.89
N ASP A 138 24.99 -17.94 12.14
CA ASP A 138 24.26 -17.50 10.95
C ASP A 138 22.79 -17.15 11.31
N LEU A 139 21.97 -16.84 10.30
CA LEU A 139 20.56 -16.51 10.53
C LEU A 139 19.73 -17.71 11.02
N VAL A 140 20.07 -18.92 10.61
CA VAL A 140 19.38 -20.15 11.04
C VAL A 140 19.64 -20.39 12.52
N ASP A 141 20.87 -20.17 12.98
CA ASP A 141 21.23 -20.22 14.39
C ASP A 141 20.43 -19.19 15.22
N VAL A 142 20.25 -17.98 14.70
CA VAL A 142 19.43 -16.94 15.37
C VAL A 142 17.96 -17.36 15.44
N LEU A 143 17.39 -17.93 14.38
CA LEU A 143 16.01 -18.44 14.41
C LEU A 143 15.85 -19.58 15.42
N HIS A 144 16.76 -20.57 15.42
CA HIS A 144 16.76 -21.64 16.41
C HIS A 144 16.91 -21.13 17.84
N PHE A 145 17.72 -20.08 18.05
CA PHE A 145 17.81 -19.42 19.34
C PHE A 145 16.45 -18.85 19.76
N LEU A 146 15.75 -18.13 18.89
CA LEU A 146 14.43 -17.57 19.20
C LEU A 146 13.38 -18.66 19.47
N GLU A 147 13.42 -19.78 18.73
CA GLU A 147 12.49 -20.91 18.89
C GLU A 147 12.67 -21.66 20.23
N ARG A 148 13.92 -21.82 20.70
CA ARG A 148 14.23 -22.66 21.86
C ARG A 148 14.06 -21.95 23.20
N ARG A 149 13.92 -20.62 23.21
CA ARG A 149 13.78 -19.89 24.46
C ARG A 149 12.44 -20.19 25.11
N SER A 150 12.48 -20.40 26.42
CA SER A 150 11.28 -20.51 27.25
C SER A 150 10.68 -19.15 27.59
N ASP A 151 11.49 -18.09 27.53
CA ASP A 151 11.08 -16.69 27.67
C ASP A 151 11.16 -15.95 26.32
N ARG A 152 10.34 -14.90 26.15
CA ARG A 152 10.38 -14.09 24.93
C ARG A 152 11.70 -13.32 24.81
N ALA A 153 12.38 -13.44 23.68
CA ALA A 153 13.57 -12.64 23.41
C ALA A 153 13.19 -11.15 23.30
N ARG A 154 14.03 -10.26 23.83
CA ARG A 154 13.86 -8.80 23.72
C ARG A 154 14.59 -8.26 22.50
N PHE A 155 13.82 -7.78 21.53
CA PHE A 155 14.28 -7.07 20.35
C PHE A 155 14.21 -5.55 20.57
N ALA A 156 15.37 -4.90 20.62
CA ALA A 156 15.47 -3.45 20.77
C ALA A 156 15.67 -2.74 19.42
N TYR A 157 14.99 -1.60 19.25
CA TYR A 157 15.12 -0.72 18.08
C TYR A 157 15.05 0.75 18.48
N HIS A 158 15.60 1.65 17.68
CA HIS A 158 15.64 3.08 18.02
C HIS A 158 14.49 3.89 17.40
N ASN A 159 13.99 3.47 16.24
CA ASN A 159 12.90 4.15 15.53
C ASN A 159 12.11 3.18 14.64
N GLN A 160 10.78 3.18 14.76
CA GLN A 160 9.88 2.33 13.96
C GLN A 160 9.92 2.64 12.45
N PHE A 161 10.38 3.83 12.09
CA PHE A 161 10.52 4.29 10.71
C PHE A 161 11.94 4.08 10.14
N SER A 162 12.84 3.46 10.93
CA SER A 162 14.20 3.13 10.48
C SER A 162 14.17 1.91 9.55
N THR A 163 14.72 2.06 8.34
CA THR A 163 14.81 0.97 7.37
C THR A 163 15.54 -0.25 7.94
N SER A 164 16.70 -0.04 8.57
CA SER A 164 17.58 -1.11 9.05
C SER A 164 17.35 -1.54 10.49
N SER A 165 16.91 -0.61 11.36
CA SER A 165 16.69 -0.94 12.78
C SER A 165 15.32 -1.57 13.04
N TYR A 166 14.34 -1.36 12.15
CA TYR A 166 12.98 -1.84 12.40
C TYR A 166 12.27 -2.37 11.15
N PHE A 167 12.21 -1.62 10.04
CA PHE A 167 11.39 -2.00 8.89
C PHE A 167 11.79 -3.34 8.26
N LEU A 168 13.04 -3.49 7.81
CA LEU A 168 13.52 -4.77 7.26
C LEU A 168 13.51 -5.90 8.30
N PRO A 169 13.96 -5.70 9.56
CA PRO A 169 13.78 -6.68 10.63
C PRO A 169 12.33 -7.15 10.81
N SER A 170 11.35 -6.24 10.80
CA SER A 170 9.93 -6.59 10.94
C SER A 170 9.43 -7.45 9.78
N LEU A 171 9.88 -7.16 8.55
CA LEU A 171 9.56 -7.97 7.37
C LEU A 171 10.17 -9.37 7.49
N TYR A 172 11.42 -9.45 7.95
CA TYR A 172 12.12 -10.72 8.18
C TYR A 172 11.45 -11.55 9.27
N PHE A 173 11.12 -10.96 10.43
CA PHE A 173 10.44 -11.68 11.50
C PHE A 173 9.06 -12.18 11.06
N ARG A 174 8.29 -11.34 10.39
CA ARG A 174 6.96 -11.71 9.89
C ARG A 174 7.03 -12.89 8.90
N SER A 175 8.03 -12.93 8.02
CA SER A 175 8.20 -14.06 7.09
C SER A 175 8.61 -15.36 7.77
N HIS A 176 9.09 -15.28 9.01
CA HIS A 176 9.49 -16.43 9.85
C HIS A 176 8.53 -16.66 11.02
N LYS A 177 7.31 -16.10 10.96
CA LYS A 177 6.27 -16.26 11.99
C LYS A 177 6.68 -15.80 13.39
N ILE A 178 7.57 -14.81 13.47
CA ILE A 178 8.02 -14.18 14.72
C ILE A 178 7.26 -12.87 14.91
N PHE A 179 6.61 -12.71 16.06
CA PHE A 179 5.77 -11.54 16.36
C PHE A 179 5.95 -11.02 17.78
N HIS A 180 5.74 -9.72 17.96
CA HIS A 180 5.55 -9.11 19.25
C HIS A 180 4.21 -9.54 19.87
N MET A 181 4.29 -10.46 20.84
CA MET A 181 3.13 -11.05 21.50
C MET A 181 3.52 -11.63 22.88
N PRO A 182 2.56 -11.87 23.80
CA PRO A 182 2.88 -12.25 25.17
C PRO A 182 3.50 -13.66 25.31
N GLU A 183 3.05 -14.61 24.49
CA GLU A 183 3.42 -16.03 24.54
C GLU A 183 3.45 -16.63 23.12
N SER A 184 4.33 -17.61 22.87
CA SER A 184 4.37 -18.35 21.60
C SER A 184 3.14 -19.24 21.44
N THR A 185 2.73 -19.50 20.20
CA THR A 185 1.71 -20.50 19.88
C THR A 185 2.37 -21.74 19.26
N GLU A 186 1.57 -22.73 18.86
CA GLU A 186 2.08 -23.87 18.07
C GLU A 186 2.70 -23.42 16.74
N SER A 187 2.24 -22.30 16.16
CA SER A 187 2.64 -21.83 14.83
C SER A 187 3.43 -20.53 14.83
N LEU A 188 3.47 -19.78 15.95
CA LEU A 188 4.08 -18.44 16.04
C LEU A 188 5.08 -18.36 17.19
N ILE A 189 6.18 -17.64 16.96
CA ILE A 189 7.23 -17.39 17.94
C ILE A 189 7.05 -16.00 18.54
N ALA A 190 7.03 -15.91 19.88
CA ALA A 190 6.87 -14.65 20.59
C ALA A 190 8.20 -13.93 20.87
N ILE A 191 8.22 -12.63 20.62
CA ILE A 191 9.29 -11.71 21.02
C ILE A 191 8.72 -10.49 21.79
N SER A 192 9.54 -9.84 22.61
CA SER A 192 9.27 -8.48 23.12
C SER A 192 9.92 -7.48 22.17
N SER A 193 9.17 -6.54 21.60
CA SER A 193 9.75 -5.49 20.79
C SER A 193 9.67 -4.15 21.52
N GLU A 194 10.82 -3.51 21.71
CA GLU A 194 10.93 -2.31 22.54
C GLU A 194 11.70 -1.20 21.85
N ARG A 195 11.06 -0.02 21.77
CA ARG A 195 11.71 1.20 21.31
C ARG A 195 12.56 1.76 22.44
N ILE A 196 13.84 1.99 22.16
CA ILE A 196 14.72 2.69 23.10
C ILE A 196 14.48 4.20 23.07
N SER A 197 14.68 4.88 24.20
CA SER A 197 14.46 6.33 24.31
C SER A 197 15.50 7.14 23.53
N GLU A 198 16.72 6.63 23.42
CA GLU A 198 17.83 7.26 22.72
C GLU A 198 17.83 6.88 21.23
N ASN A 199 17.87 7.85 20.31
CA ASN A 199 17.93 7.58 18.87
C ASN A 199 19.37 7.21 18.43
N SER A 200 19.89 6.06 18.90
CA SER A 200 21.30 5.68 18.72
C SER A 200 21.47 4.18 18.39
N SER A 201 21.97 3.89 17.20
CA SER A 201 22.32 2.51 16.80
C SER A 201 23.52 1.96 17.59
N THR A 202 24.43 2.82 18.06
CA THR A 202 25.53 2.40 18.95
C THR A 202 24.99 1.92 20.29
N LYS A 203 23.99 2.61 20.85
CA LYS A 203 23.35 2.20 22.11
C LYS A 203 22.67 0.83 22.00
N LEU A 204 22.07 0.52 20.85
CA LEU A 204 21.50 -0.81 20.59
C LEU A 204 22.53 -1.94 20.74
N VAL A 205 23.75 -1.73 20.21
CA VAL A 205 24.83 -2.72 20.34
C VAL A 205 25.26 -2.88 21.80
N GLU A 206 25.35 -1.78 22.55
CA GLU A 206 25.69 -1.79 23.97
C GLU A 206 24.64 -2.50 24.83
N MET A 207 23.35 -2.34 24.52
CA MET A 207 22.25 -3.03 25.20
C MET A 207 22.33 -4.54 24.98
N VAL A 208 22.63 -4.99 23.76
CA VAL A 208 22.84 -6.42 23.50
C VAL A 208 24.10 -6.93 24.21
N ALA A 209 25.19 -6.16 24.18
CA ALA A 209 26.46 -6.53 24.83
C ALA A 209 26.35 -6.65 26.36
N SER A 210 25.51 -5.82 26.99
CA SER A 210 25.22 -5.84 28.43
C SER A 210 24.16 -6.87 28.82
N GLY A 211 23.36 -7.35 27.86
CA GLY A 211 22.22 -8.24 28.11
C GLY A 211 20.95 -7.51 28.53
N GLU A 212 20.88 -6.18 28.33
CA GLU A 212 19.63 -5.41 28.44
C GLU A 212 18.67 -5.70 27.28
N ALA A 213 19.20 -6.11 26.14
CA ALA A 213 18.43 -6.67 25.01
C ALA A 213 19.04 -8.02 24.60
N ASP A 214 18.23 -8.88 24.00
CA ASP A 214 18.70 -10.17 23.46
C ASP A 214 19.09 -10.04 21.98
N LEU A 215 18.40 -9.15 21.27
CA LEU A 215 18.58 -8.87 19.85
C LEU A 215 18.39 -7.38 19.57
N ALA A 216 19.13 -6.85 18.61
CA ALA A 216 18.84 -5.56 18.00
C ALA A 216 19.18 -5.60 16.51
N ALA A 217 18.78 -4.59 15.75
CA ALA A 217 19.17 -4.46 14.35
C ALA A 217 19.84 -3.11 14.08
N VAL A 218 20.96 -3.16 13.36
CA VAL A 218 21.77 -1.99 12.99
C VAL A 218 22.22 -2.10 11.52
N TRP A 219 22.73 -1.02 10.96
CA TRP A 219 23.32 -1.02 9.61
C TRP A 219 24.84 -1.14 9.65
N ASP A 220 25.47 -1.42 8.50
CA ASP A 220 26.92 -1.54 8.34
C ASP A 220 27.72 -0.37 8.90
N GLY A 221 27.33 0.89 8.69
CA GLY A 221 28.03 2.02 9.27
C GLY A 221 28.09 2.00 10.80
N THR A 222 27.14 1.32 11.46
CA THR A 222 27.23 1.04 12.90
C THR A 222 28.14 -0.13 13.18
N MET A 223 28.03 -1.24 12.44
CA MET A 223 28.92 -2.40 12.57
C MET A 223 30.40 -2.00 12.42
N SER A 224 30.75 -1.22 11.40
CA SER A 224 32.12 -0.75 11.14
C SER A 224 32.71 0.04 12.30
N LYS A 225 31.87 0.77 13.06
CA LYS A 225 32.30 1.48 14.27
C LYS A 225 32.71 0.54 15.41
N PHE A 226 32.25 -0.72 15.40
CA PHE A 226 32.62 -1.76 16.37
C PHE A 226 33.74 -2.68 15.86
N ASP A 227 33.88 -2.85 14.54
CA ASP A 227 34.96 -3.63 13.94
C ASP A 227 36.31 -2.88 13.92
N THR A 228 36.28 -1.55 13.81
CA THR A 228 37.48 -0.70 13.73
C THR A 228 37.95 -0.15 15.08
N VAL A 229 37.38 -0.66 16.18
CA VAL A 229 37.63 -0.15 17.54
C VAL A 229 39.09 -0.36 17.95
N ARG A 230 39.76 0.72 18.34
CA ARG A 230 41.14 0.68 18.83
C ARG A 230 41.18 0.29 20.31
N ALA A 231 42.33 -0.24 20.75
CA ALA A 231 42.56 -0.53 22.16
C ALA A 231 42.36 0.74 23.03
N GLY A 232 41.51 0.64 24.06
CA GLY A 232 41.20 1.74 24.98
C GLY A 232 39.96 2.56 24.64
N ASP A 233 39.29 2.30 23.51
CA ASP A 233 37.97 2.89 23.20
C ASP A 233 36.88 2.24 24.07
N ALA A 234 35.95 3.04 24.58
CA ALA A 234 34.84 2.57 25.43
C ALA A 234 34.00 1.46 24.77
N ARG A 235 33.94 1.44 23.43
CA ARG A 235 33.17 0.45 22.65
C ARG A 235 33.86 -0.90 22.55
N GLN A 236 35.14 -1.03 22.92
CA GLN A 236 35.91 -2.26 22.78
C GLN A 236 35.30 -3.40 23.60
N ALA A 237 34.83 -3.07 24.82
CA ALA A 237 34.15 -4.03 25.69
C ALA A 237 32.86 -4.56 25.05
N ALA A 238 32.07 -3.70 24.41
CA ALA A 238 30.85 -4.11 23.72
C ALA A 238 31.15 -4.92 22.45
N ALA A 239 32.10 -4.47 21.62
CA ALA A 239 32.51 -5.15 20.38
C ALA A 239 32.92 -6.61 20.63
N SER A 240 33.66 -6.87 21.72
CA SER A 240 34.10 -8.22 22.08
C SER A 240 32.98 -9.15 22.57
N ARG A 241 31.78 -8.62 22.85
CA ARG A 241 30.64 -9.35 23.44
C ARG A 241 29.49 -9.61 22.47
N VAL A 242 29.56 -9.10 21.24
CA VAL A 242 28.49 -9.26 20.26
C VAL A 242 28.96 -9.93 18.96
N TYR A 243 28.03 -10.58 18.28
CA TYR A 243 28.16 -10.93 16.86
C TYR A 243 27.19 -10.09 16.04
N PHE A 244 27.63 -9.76 14.82
CA PHE A 244 26.81 -9.15 13.78
C PHE A 244 26.45 -10.22 12.75
N VAL A 245 25.16 -10.51 12.61
CA VAL A 245 24.59 -11.53 11.70
C VAL A 245 23.84 -10.79 10.61
N GLN A 246 24.31 -10.90 9.37
CA GLN A 246 23.80 -10.13 8.24
C GLN A 246 22.40 -10.59 7.83
N LEU A 247 21.48 -9.65 7.62
CA LEU A 247 20.19 -9.91 6.96
C LEU A 247 20.39 -10.15 5.46
N PRO A 248 19.58 -11.01 4.81
CA PRO A 248 19.85 -11.47 3.46
C PRO A 248 19.58 -10.41 2.39
N THR A 249 18.76 -9.40 2.69
CA THR A 249 18.33 -8.39 1.72
C THR A 249 19.22 -7.15 1.82
N PRO A 250 19.98 -6.80 0.76
CA PRO A 250 20.66 -5.51 0.70
C PRO A 250 19.64 -4.38 0.60
N LEU A 251 20.00 -3.21 1.13
CA LEU A 251 19.19 -2.01 1.10
C LEU A 251 19.87 -0.96 0.20
N PRO A 252 19.13 -0.21 -0.63
CA PRO A 252 19.71 0.94 -1.30
C PRO A 252 20.05 2.01 -0.27
N ASN A 253 21.09 2.79 -0.50
CA ASN A 253 21.31 4.03 0.24
C ASN A 253 20.16 5.02 0.00
N ASP A 254 20.13 6.11 0.78
CA ASP A 254 19.11 7.15 0.62
C ASP A 254 19.00 7.65 -0.82
N LEU A 255 17.78 7.94 -1.21
CA LEU A 255 17.39 8.29 -2.56
C LEU A 255 17.12 9.79 -2.65
N LEU A 256 17.61 10.42 -3.71
CA LEU A 256 17.19 11.75 -4.11
C LEU A 256 16.02 11.60 -5.06
N VAL A 257 14.84 12.04 -4.66
CA VAL A 257 13.61 11.96 -5.45
C VAL A 257 13.08 13.35 -5.76
N CYS A 258 12.24 13.46 -6.79
CA CYS A 258 11.56 14.70 -7.14
C CYS A 258 10.14 14.44 -7.60
N SER A 259 9.31 15.49 -7.65
CA SER A 259 7.95 15.38 -8.22
C SER A 259 7.99 14.78 -9.63
N ALA A 260 7.17 13.78 -9.91
CA ALA A 260 7.14 13.13 -11.22
C ALA A 260 6.71 14.09 -12.34
N SER A 261 5.94 15.13 -12.03
CA SER A 261 5.54 16.17 -12.97
C SER A 261 6.52 17.34 -13.12
N LEU A 262 7.68 17.31 -12.46
CA LEU A 262 8.72 18.34 -12.61
C LEU A 262 9.20 18.43 -14.07
N ASP A 263 9.54 19.64 -14.52
CA ASP A 263 10.03 19.87 -15.88
C ASP A 263 11.21 18.92 -16.22
N PRO A 264 11.16 18.20 -17.35
CA PRO A 264 12.20 17.23 -17.72
C PRO A 264 13.61 17.83 -17.84
N GLN A 265 13.74 19.09 -18.27
CA GLN A 265 15.05 19.76 -18.33
C GLN A 265 15.58 20.05 -16.93
N ILE A 266 14.71 20.46 -16.00
CA ILE A 266 15.10 20.62 -14.59
C ILE A 266 15.55 19.28 -13.99
N LYS A 267 14.80 18.20 -14.22
CA LYS A 267 15.19 16.85 -13.76
C LYS A 267 16.55 16.43 -14.28
N GLU A 268 16.84 16.68 -15.56
CA GLU A 268 18.11 16.30 -16.16
C GLU A 268 19.28 17.14 -15.64
N ARG A 269 19.07 18.44 -15.42
CA ARG A 269 20.06 19.30 -14.74
C ARG A 269 20.34 18.83 -13.32
N LEU A 270 19.31 18.46 -12.54
CA LEU A 270 19.47 17.92 -11.19
C LEU A 270 20.21 16.58 -11.19
N ARG A 271 19.88 15.67 -12.10
CA ARG A 271 20.56 14.37 -12.27
C ARG A 271 22.03 14.55 -12.64
N SER A 272 22.30 15.42 -13.61
CA SER A 272 23.66 15.75 -14.05
C SER A 272 24.47 16.41 -12.94
N ALA A 273 23.86 17.34 -12.18
CA ALA A 273 24.50 17.96 -11.04
C ALA A 273 24.87 16.92 -9.98
N ALA A 274 23.90 16.08 -9.56
CA ALA A 274 24.13 15.03 -8.57
C ALA A 274 25.26 14.08 -8.98
N ALA A 275 25.24 13.56 -10.22
CA ALA A 275 26.27 12.67 -10.75
C ALA A 275 27.66 13.33 -10.87
N GLY A 276 27.70 14.65 -11.06
CA GLY A 276 28.95 15.42 -11.14
C GLY A 276 29.50 15.86 -9.77
N MET A 277 28.87 15.50 -8.66
CA MET A 277 29.31 15.89 -7.32
C MET A 277 30.60 15.16 -6.93
N SER A 278 31.66 15.90 -6.61
CA SER A 278 32.91 15.32 -6.11
C SER A 278 32.87 15.12 -4.58
N PRO A 279 33.66 14.18 -4.03
CA PRO A 279 33.60 13.88 -2.59
C PRO A 279 33.86 15.06 -1.65
N ASP A 280 34.68 16.03 -2.07
CA ASP A 280 35.01 17.24 -1.31
C ASP A 280 33.84 18.25 -1.21
N GLN A 281 32.79 18.09 -2.03
CA GLN A 281 31.67 19.04 -2.09
C GLN A 281 30.58 18.74 -1.06
N ILE A 282 30.45 17.48 -0.63
CA ILE A 282 29.54 17.06 0.44
C ILE A 282 30.36 16.65 1.66
N GLY A 283 31.06 15.51 1.60
CA GLY A 283 32.05 15.08 2.59
C GLY A 283 31.61 15.18 4.06
N VAL A 284 30.33 14.90 4.34
CA VAL A 284 29.75 14.94 5.68
C VAL A 284 29.21 13.56 6.03
N GLY A 285 29.63 13.03 7.17
CA GLY A 285 29.16 11.74 7.64
C GLY A 285 29.44 10.61 6.66
N ASP A 286 28.40 9.82 6.40
CA ASP A 286 28.45 8.72 5.44
C ASP A 286 28.23 9.17 3.97
N PHE A 287 27.90 10.43 3.72
CA PHE A 287 27.61 10.92 2.36
C PHE A 287 28.91 11.25 1.64
N ARG A 288 29.43 10.31 0.82
CA ARG A 288 30.64 10.52 0.01
C ARG A 288 30.33 11.32 -1.25
N THR A 289 29.40 10.85 -2.08
CA THR A 289 28.98 11.50 -3.32
C THR A 289 27.58 11.01 -3.71
N TRP A 290 27.03 11.48 -4.83
CA TRP A 290 25.77 11.02 -5.40
C TRP A 290 26.00 10.41 -6.77
N GLN A 291 25.35 9.28 -7.02
CA GLN A 291 25.37 8.59 -8.31
C GLN A 291 23.97 8.61 -8.91
N SER A 292 23.88 8.77 -10.22
CA SER A 292 22.63 8.59 -10.96
C SER A 292 22.04 7.21 -10.66
N VAL A 293 20.76 7.17 -10.26
CA VAL A 293 20.09 5.89 -9.98
C VAL A 293 20.07 4.98 -11.21
N ARG A 294 20.13 5.55 -12.42
CA ARG A 294 20.15 4.77 -13.67
C ARG A 294 21.40 3.90 -13.80
N GLU A 295 22.52 4.35 -13.21
CA GLU A 295 23.82 3.70 -13.25
C GLU A 295 24.08 2.84 -12.01
N ALA A 296 23.39 3.14 -10.89
CA ALA A 296 23.45 2.38 -9.65
C ALA A 296 22.57 1.10 -9.71
N THR A 297 23.01 0.12 -10.50
CA THR A 297 22.26 -1.15 -10.73
C THR A 297 21.94 -1.86 -9.41
N ASP A 298 22.90 -1.98 -8.49
CA ASP A 298 22.72 -2.69 -7.23
C ASP A 298 21.67 -2.00 -6.35
N ALA A 299 21.68 -0.65 -6.28
CA ALA A 299 20.66 0.10 -5.56
C ALA A 299 19.26 -0.10 -6.16
N ARG A 300 19.15 -0.17 -7.49
CA ARG A 300 17.86 -0.44 -8.16
C ARG A 300 17.33 -1.83 -7.86
N LEU A 301 18.20 -2.84 -7.85
CA LEU A 301 17.82 -4.22 -7.53
C LEU A 301 17.43 -4.33 -6.05
N ALA A 302 18.24 -3.79 -5.13
CA ALA A 302 17.95 -3.74 -3.71
C ALA A 302 16.61 -3.03 -3.40
N LEU A 303 16.32 -1.92 -4.08
CA LEU A 303 15.04 -1.23 -3.96
C LEU A 303 13.87 -2.08 -4.50
N GLY A 304 14.08 -2.80 -5.60
CA GLY A 304 13.10 -3.73 -6.16
C GLY A 304 12.75 -4.85 -5.18
N ASP A 305 13.75 -5.44 -4.55
CA ASP A 305 13.58 -6.49 -3.54
C ASP A 305 12.89 -5.96 -2.28
N LEU A 306 13.30 -4.79 -1.77
CA LEU A 306 12.65 -4.16 -0.63
C LEU A 306 11.18 -3.86 -0.91
N ARG A 307 10.86 -3.31 -2.09
CA ARG A 307 9.48 -3.11 -2.53
C ARG A 307 8.70 -4.41 -2.54
N TRP A 308 9.27 -5.49 -3.08
CA TRP A 308 8.63 -6.79 -3.14
C TRP A 308 8.32 -7.35 -1.75
N LEU A 309 9.27 -7.26 -0.83
CA LEU A 309 9.09 -7.69 0.56
C LEU A 309 8.03 -6.86 1.29
N ALA A 310 8.02 -5.55 1.07
CA ALA A 310 7.11 -4.61 1.71
C ALA A 310 5.65 -4.68 1.22
N ARG A 311 5.38 -5.36 0.08
CA ARG A 311 4.03 -5.47 -0.45
C ARG A 311 3.09 -6.03 0.61
N GLU A 312 1.96 -5.36 0.80
CA GLU A 312 0.91 -5.89 1.66
C GLU A 312 0.40 -7.21 1.07
N ARG A 313 0.66 -8.30 1.80
CA ARG A 313 0.08 -9.61 1.51
C ARG A 313 -1.23 -9.70 2.26
N VAL A 314 -2.34 -9.54 1.55
CA VAL A 314 -3.67 -9.76 2.09
C VAL A 314 -3.76 -11.24 2.51
N PRO A 315 -4.01 -11.55 3.80
CA PRO A 315 -4.31 -12.90 4.24
C PRO A 315 -5.43 -13.52 3.41
N ALA A 316 -5.32 -14.81 3.14
CA ALA A 316 -6.32 -15.52 2.35
C ALA A 316 -7.70 -15.40 3.03
N VAL A 317 -8.71 -15.05 2.24
CA VAL A 317 -10.08 -14.89 2.73
C VAL A 317 -10.85 -16.18 2.42
N THR A 318 -11.26 -16.90 3.46
CA THR A 318 -11.88 -18.23 3.30
C THR A 318 -13.35 -18.13 2.90
N VAL A 319 -13.74 -18.94 1.92
CA VAL A 319 -15.11 -18.99 1.40
C VAL A 319 -15.66 -20.40 1.53
N ASP A 320 -16.69 -20.56 2.36
CA ASP A 320 -17.48 -21.78 2.42
C ASP A 320 -18.65 -21.69 1.45
N ILE A 321 -18.81 -22.70 0.58
CA ILE A 321 -19.82 -22.71 -0.48
C ILE A 321 -20.81 -23.81 -0.20
N ARG A 322 -22.06 -23.41 0.01
CA ARG A 322 -23.20 -24.26 0.29
C ARG A 322 -24.24 -24.12 -0.81
N LEU A 323 -25.08 -25.12 -0.90
CA LEU A 323 -26.24 -25.11 -1.78
C LEU A 323 -27.49 -25.29 -0.94
N GLN A 324 -28.45 -24.41 -1.14
CA GLN A 324 -29.74 -24.51 -0.47
C GLN A 324 -30.55 -25.62 -1.14
N PRO A 325 -30.90 -26.71 -0.43
CA PRO A 325 -31.72 -27.76 -0.99
C PRO A 325 -33.13 -27.23 -1.24
N LYS A 326 -33.66 -27.48 -2.44
CA LYS A 326 -35.06 -27.24 -2.76
C LYS A 326 -35.86 -28.48 -2.35
N ALA A 327 -36.88 -28.31 -1.51
CA ALA A 327 -37.62 -29.42 -0.87
C ALA A 327 -38.15 -30.48 -1.85
N ASP A 328 -38.46 -30.09 -3.09
CA ASP A 328 -39.08 -30.95 -4.11
C ASP A 328 -38.21 -31.17 -5.37
N ALA A 329 -36.92 -30.82 -5.35
CA ALA A 329 -36.06 -30.99 -6.52
C ALA A 329 -35.31 -32.33 -6.51
N PRO A 330 -35.13 -33.00 -7.68
CA PRO A 330 -34.14 -34.06 -7.83
C PRO A 330 -32.77 -33.56 -7.36
N ARG A 331 -31.90 -34.48 -6.92
CA ARG A 331 -30.58 -34.18 -6.33
C ARG A 331 -29.97 -32.89 -6.89
N PRO A 332 -29.54 -31.97 -6.02
CA PRO A 332 -29.00 -30.70 -6.45
C PRO A 332 -27.89 -30.88 -7.51
N PRO A 333 -27.80 -30.01 -8.55
CA PRO A 333 -26.77 -30.15 -9.55
C PRO A 333 -25.41 -29.84 -8.91
N VAL A 334 -24.60 -30.87 -8.68
CA VAL A 334 -23.20 -30.77 -8.20
C VAL A 334 -22.42 -29.73 -9.01
N ALA A 335 -22.77 -29.56 -10.29
CA ALA A 335 -22.23 -28.57 -11.20
C ALA A 335 -22.33 -27.10 -10.72
N LEU A 336 -23.33 -26.71 -9.91
CA LEU A 336 -23.45 -25.33 -9.42
C LEU A 336 -22.40 -25.01 -8.35
N ILE A 337 -22.20 -25.94 -7.41
CA ILE A 337 -21.17 -25.82 -6.38
C ILE A 337 -19.80 -25.82 -7.04
N ASP A 338 -19.58 -26.71 -8.02
CA ASP A 338 -18.31 -26.77 -8.74
C ASP A 338 -18.01 -25.50 -9.54
N ALA A 339 -19.03 -24.89 -10.17
CA ALA A 339 -18.89 -23.60 -10.83
C ALA A 339 -18.48 -22.48 -9.85
N ALA A 340 -19.13 -22.41 -8.68
CA ALA A 340 -18.76 -21.42 -7.66
C ALA A 340 -17.36 -21.68 -7.06
N ARG A 341 -17.01 -22.95 -6.84
CA ARG A 341 -15.65 -23.34 -6.40
C ARG A 341 -14.61 -22.95 -7.43
N GLN A 342 -14.89 -23.20 -8.70
CA GLN A 342 -14.02 -22.80 -9.80
C GLN A 342 -13.93 -21.28 -9.90
N ALA A 343 -15.01 -20.54 -9.63
CA ALA A 343 -15.00 -19.09 -9.61
C ALA A 343 -14.09 -18.54 -8.50
N VAL A 344 -14.11 -19.13 -7.29
CA VAL A 344 -13.15 -18.79 -6.23
C VAL A 344 -11.72 -19.02 -6.71
N ARG A 345 -11.41 -20.19 -7.28
CA ARG A 345 -10.07 -20.50 -7.80
C ARG A 345 -9.61 -19.54 -8.91
N LEU A 346 -10.52 -19.08 -9.76
CA LEU A 346 -10.23 -18.15 -10.85
C LEU A 346 -10.25 -16.67 -10.44
N SER A 347 -10.72 -16.36 -9.23
CA SER A 347 -10.85 -14.97 -8.76
C SER A 347 -9.51 -14.29 -8.45
N GLY A 348 -8.42 -15.06 -8.43
CA GLY A 348 -7.07 -14.59 -8.10
C GLY A 348 -6.61 -15.17 -6.77
N THR A 349 -5.80 -14.40 -6.03
CA THR A 349 -5.15 -14.85 -4.79
C THR A 349 -5.86 -14.41 -3.51
N GLU A 350 -6.96 -13.65 -3.61
CA GLU A 350 -7.65 -13.11 -2.43
C GLU A 350 -8.52 -14.16 -1.73
N PHE A 351 -9.41 -14.83 -2.48
CA PHE A 351 -10.33 -15.81 -1.93
C PHE A 351 -9.78 -17.23 -2.06
N VAL A 352 -9.92 -18.01 -1.00
CA VAL A 352 -9.61 -19.44 -0.98
C VAL A 352 -10.82 -20.23 -0.52
N LEU A 353 -10.93 -21.48 -0.97
CA LEU A 353 -11.98 -22.36 -0.47
C LEU A 353 -11.71 -22.71 0.98
N PHE A 354 -12.75 -22.62 1.82
CA PHE A 354 -12.68 -23.13 3.17
C PHE A 354 -12.51 -24.65 3.15
N ASP A 355 -11.63 -25.13 4.02
CA ASP A 355 -11.31 -26.53 4.24
C ASP A 355 -11.28 -26.73 5.75
N GLY A 356 -12.23 -27.48 6.29
CA GLY A 356 -12.39 -27.64 7.74
C GLY A 356 -11.25 -28.43 8.41
N ASP A 357 -10.44 -29.16 7.64
CA ASP A 357 -9.28 -29.88 8.17
C ASP A 357 -8.04 -28.98 8.27
N PHE A 358 -8.02 -27.86 7.54
CA PHE A 358 -6.88 -26.93 7.48
C PHE A 358 -7.19 -25.55 8.10
N HIS A 359 -8.37 -25.01 7.85
CA HIS A 359 -8.79 -23.66 8.26
C HIS A 359 -9.68 -23.68 9.51
N GLU A 360 -9.51 -22.70 10.39
CA GLU A 360 -10.31 -22.59 11.61
C GLU A 360 -11.50 -21.63 11.49
N HIS A 361 -11.42 -20.62 10.62
CA HIS A 361 -12.48 -19.63 10.42
C HIS A 361 -12.99 -19.58 8.98
N ILE A 362 -14.31 -19.35 8.86
CA ILE A 362 -15.01 -19.04 7.61
C ILE A 362 -15.22 -17.53 7.55
N ASP A 363 -14.64 -16.86 6.55
CA ASP A 363 -14.81 -15.42 6.38
C ASP A 363 -16.06 -15.06 5.60
N PHE A 364 -16.38 -15.85 4.57
CA PHE A 364 -17.61 -15.74 3.80
C PHE A 364 -18.33 -17.08 3.72
N ALA A 365 -19.63 -17.05 3.99
CA ALA A 365 -20.54 -18.16 3.68
C ALA A 365 -21.36 -17.80 2.45
N TRP A 366 -21.15 -18.54 1.36
CA TRP A 366 -21.88 -18.39 0.12
C TRP A 366 -22.91 -19.50 0.00
N THR A 367 -24.19 -19.13 -0.12
CA THR A 367 -25.26 -20.09 -0.38
C THR A 367 -25.83 -19.86 -1.77
N LEU A 368 -25.86 -20.92 -2.58
CA LEU A 368 -26.50 -20.91 -3.89
C LEU A 368 -27.94 -21.41 -3.74
N GLU A 369 -28.91 -20.62 -4.18
CA GLU A 369 -30.33 -20.97 -4.20
C GLU A 369 -30.81 -21.11 -5.66
N PRO A 370 -31.08 -22.33 -6.16
CA PRO A 370 -31.61 -22.52 -7.51
C PRO A 370 -33.05 -21.98 -7.64
N ILE A 371 -33.28 -21.11 -8.61
CA ILE A 371 -34.59 -20.51 -8.90
C ILE A 371 -35.22 -21.09 -10.17
N HIS A 372 -36.53 -20.86 -10.34
CA HIS A 372 -37.39 -21.63 -11.27
C HIS A 372 -37.05 -21.48 -12.76
N ASP A 373 -36.30 -20.47 -13.15
CA ASP A 373 -35.91 -20.12 -14.53
C ASP A 373 -34.53 -20.67 -14.93
N GLY A 374 -33.93 -21.54 -14.12
CA GLY A 374 -32.58 -22.05 -14.34
C GLY A 374 -31.48 -21.06 -13.94
N ALA A 375 -31.84 -19.92 -13.34
CA ALA A 375 -30.90 -19.02 -12.69
C ALA A 375 -30.62 -19.46 -11.24
N VAL A 376 -29.68 -18.77 -10.59
CA VAL A 376 -29.33 -18.99 -9.19
C VAL A 376 -29.29 -17.66 -8.46
N VAL A 377 -29.71 -17.66 -7.19
CA VAL A 377 -29.44 -16.54 -6.28
C VAL A 377 -28.22 -16.90 -5.45
N LEU A 378 -27.18 -16.09 -5.55
CA LEU A 378 -26.01 -16.16 -4.67
C LEU A 378 -26.27 -15.28 -3.45
N HIS A 379 -26.35 -15.93 -2.30
CA HIS A 379 -26.39 -15.34 -0.98
C HIS A 379 -24.98 -15.30 -0.42
N SER A 380 -24.49 -14.11 -0.03
CA SER A 380 -23.14 -13.92 0.51
C SER A 380 -23.22 -13.23 1.87
N SER A 381 -22.88 -13.97 2.91
CA SER A 381 -22.89 -13.50 4.30
C SER A 381 -21.50 -13.60 4.93
N ILE A 382 -21.26 -12.78 5.95
CA ILE A 382 -20.03 -12.79 6.76
C ILE A 382 -20.41 -13.32 8.15
N PRO A 383 -20.09 -14.59 8.46
CA PRO A 383 -20.51 -15.22 9.71
C PRO A 383 -20.04 -14.44 10.94
N GLY A 384 -20.91 -14.33 11.96
CA GLY A 384 -20.58 -13.65 13.21
C GLY A 384 -20.56 -12.11 13.13
N SER A 385 -21.04 -11.52 12.03
CA SER A 385 -21.26 -10.09 11.89
C SER A 385 -22.74 -9.75 11.76
N ASP A 386 -23.12 -8.53 12.14
CA ASP A 386 -24.47 -7.98 11.91
C ASP A 386 -24.64 -7.39 10.49
N ILE A 387 -23.68 -7.65 9.59
CA ILE A 387 -23.71 -7.12 8.23
C ILE A 387 -24.81 -7.82 7.45
N PRO A 388 -25.73 -7.06 6.80
CA PRO A 388 -26.75 -7.64 5.96
C PRO A 388 -26.16 -8.49 4.83
N GLU A 389 -26.73 -9.67 4.62
CA GLU A 389 -26.36 -10.55 3.53
C GLU A 389 -26.53 -9.88 2.16
N GLN A 390 -25.53 -10.04 1.28
CA GLN A 390 -25.64 -9.62 -0.10
C GLN A 390 -26.34 -10.70 -0.92
N ARG A 391 -27.31 -10.30 -1.75
CA ARG A 391 -28.08 -11.20 -2.62
C ARG A 391 -27.90 -10.82 -4.08
N PHE A 392 -27.50 -11.78 -4.91
CA PHE A 392 -27.28 -11.58 -6.33
C PHE A 392 -28.04 -12.62 -7.14
N GLN A 393 -29.00 -12.17 -7.95
CA GLN A 393 -29.62 -13.04 -8.95
C GLN A 393 -28.70 -13.15 -10.17
N ILE A 394 -28.37 -14.39 -10.56
CA ILE A 394 -27.43 -14.70 -11.63
C ILE A 394 -28.14 -15.60 -12.64
N SER A 395 -28.52 -15.04 -13.78
CA SER A 395 -28.92 -15.83 -14.95
C SER A 395 -27.68 -16.30 -15.70
N PHE A 396 -27.63 -17.58 -16.05
CA PHE A 396 -26.50 -18.20 -16.75
C PHE A 396 -26.99 -19.25 -17.76
N ARG A 397 -26.15 -19.63 -18.72
CA ARG A 397 -26.49 -20.62 -19.76
C ARG A 397 -26.00 -22.03 -19.41
N ASP A 398 -24.84 -22.11 -18.79
CA ASP A 398 -24.13 -23.34 -18.44
C ASP A 398 -23.18 -23.05 -17.24
N PRO A 399 -22.58 -24.09 -16.63
CA PRO A 399 -21.69 -23.91 -15.47
C PRO A 399 -20.47 -23.02 -15.73
N GLU A 400 -19.95 -22.96 -16.96
CA GLU A 400 -18.82 -22.10 -17.31
C GLU A 400 -19.26 -20.63 -17.33
N ASP A 401 -20.42 -20.33 -17.90
CA ASP A 401 -21.01 -18.99 -17.86
C ASP A 401 -21.31 -18.55 -16.42
N LEU A 402 -21.84 -19.46 -15.58
CA LEU A 402 -22.03 -19.19 -14.15
C LEU A 402 -20.71 -18.85 -13.46
N THR A 403 -19.66 -19.64 -13.71
CA THR A 403 -18.31 -19.39 -13.18
C THR A 403 -17.84 -17.99 -13.52
N ARG A 404 -17.89 -17.58 -14.79
CA ARG A 404 -17.50 -16.23 -15.23
C ARG A 404 -18.32 -15.13 -14.57
N ARG A 405 -19.62 -15.34 -14.39
CA ARG A 405 -20.51 -14.37 -13.73
C ARG A 405 -20.20 -14.21 -12.26
N ILE A 406 -19.91 -15.30 -11.55
CA ILE A 406 -19.49 -15.24 -10.14
C ILE A 406 -18.13 -14.54 -10.02
N VAL A 407 -17.17 -14.82 -10.92
CA VAL A 407 -15.88 -14.09 -10.97
C VAL A 407 -16.11 -12.58 -11.16
N ALA A 408 -17.01 -12.19 -12.07
CA ALA A 408 -17.35 -10.79 -12.27
C ALA A 408 -18.00 -10.17 -11.01
N LEU A 409 -18.87 -10.89 -10.29
CA LEU A 409 -19.45 -10.43 -9.03
C LEU A 409 -18.39 -10.27 -7.94
N ILE A 410 -17.47 -11.23 -7.83
CA ILE A 410 -16.32 -11.16 -6.94
C ILE A 410 -15.60 -9.84 -7.20
N GLN A 411 -15.14 -9.58 -8.41
CA GLN A 411 -14.37 -8.38 -8.76
C GLN A 411 -15.17 -7.07 -8.57
N ALA A 412 -16.45 -7.08 -8.91
CA ALA A 412 -17.21 -5.85 -9.10
C ALA A 412 -18.27 -5.53 -8.05
N ARG A 413 -18.69 -6.46 -7.18
CA ARG A 413 -19.86 -6.23 -6.29
C ARG A 413 -19.76 -6.83 -4.88
N LEU A 414 -18.98 -7.89 -4.67
CA LEU A 414 -18.86 -8.48 -3.33
C LEU A 414 -18.16 -7.55 -2.34
N HIS A 415 -18.56 -7.64 -1.08
CA HIS A 415 -17.83 -7.10 0.06
C HIS A 415 -16.38 -7.57 0.07
N ARG A 416 -15.55 -6.85 0.82
CA ARG A 416 -14.11 -7.10 0.89
C ARG A 416 -13.62 -6.98 2.30
N ILE A 417 -12.70 -7.87 2.67
CA ILE A 417 -12.01 -7.82 3.94
C ILE A 417 -10.60 -7.34 3.64
N ARG A 418 -10.22 -6.21 4.23
CA ARG A 418 -8.86 -5.66 4.20
C ARG A 418 -8.36 -5.47 5.61
N TYR A 419 -7.12 -5.06 5.74
CA TYR A 419 -6.50 -4.86 7.04
C TYR A 419 -6.02 -3.42 7.14
N VAL A 420 -6.04 -2.89 8.37
CA VAL A 420 -5.30 -1.67 8.65
C VAL A 420 -3.81 -1.97 8.48
N TRP A 421 -3.16 -1.16 7.66
CA TRP A 421 -1.77 -1.29 7.30
C TRP A 421 -0.88 -0.98 8.51
N SER A 422 -0.06 -1.96 8.90
CA SER A 422 0.67 -1.91 10.17
C SER A 422 1.88 -0.97 10.19
N TYR A 423 2.29 -0.45 9.03
CA TYR A 423 3.42 0.49 8.90
C TYR A 423 3.02 1.96 8.97
N SER A 424 1.74 2.23 9.23
CA SER A 424 1.15 3.57 9.27
C SER A 424 1.38 4.34 10.57
N GLY A 425 1.99 3.70 11.58
CA GLY A 425 2.21 4.28 12.89
C GLY A 425 0.89 4.52 13.63
N THR A 426 0.43 5.76 13.69
CA THR A 426 -0.79 6.12 14.44
C THR A 426 -2.02 6.31 13.56
N LYS A 427 -1.87 6.37 12.23
CA LYS A 427 -2.97 6.66 11.31
C LYS A 427 -3.56 5.37 10.76
N PRO A 428 -4.82 5.00 11.06
CA PRO A 428 -5.41 3.80 10.52
C PRO A 428 -5.63 3.95 9.01
N MET A 429 -4.76 3.33 8.22
CA MET A 429 -4.81 3.37 6.77
C MET A 429 -5.05 1.98 6.19
N ILE A 430 -5.76 1.89 5.07
CA ILE A 430 -5.95 0.65 4.32
C ILE A 430 -5.36 0.89 2.93
N ILE A 431 -4.43 0.05 2.47
CA ILE A 431 -3.95 0.13 1.10
C ILE A 431 -5.05 -0.37 0.17
N ARG A 432 -5.36 0.43 -0.85
CA ARG A 432 -6.43 0.16 -1.79
C ARG A 432 -5.87 -0.58 -3.01
N ASP A 433 -6.21 -1.85 -3.10
CA ASP A 433 -5.85 -2.77 -4.19
C ASP A 433 -7.07 -3.17 -5.05
N MET A 434 -8.13 -2.35 -5.00
CA MET A 434 -9.46 -2.70 -5.51
C MET A 434 -10.08 -1.61 -6.39
N ALA A 435 -10.89 -2.07 -7.36
CA ALA A 435 -11.47 -1.21 -8.39
C ALA A 435 -12.52 -0.20 -7.86
N PHE A 436 -13.07 -0.39 -6.67
CA PHE A 436 -14.13 0.47 -6.15
C PHE A 436 -13.65 1.46 -5.10
N SER A 437 -14.35 2.59 -5.03
CA SER A 437 -14.16 3.65 -4.04
C SER A 437 -15.33 3.70 -3.07
N LEU A 438 -15.01 3.96 -1.80
CA LEU A 438 -15.96 4.33 -0.75
C LEU A 438 -15.83 5.83 -0.48
N PRO A 439 -16.92 6.62 -0.45
CA PRO A 439 -16.79 8.06 -0.16
C PRO A 439 -16.35 8.29 1.29
N ALA A 440 -15.62 9.38 1.53
CA ALA A 440 -15.37 9.87 2.89
C ALA A 440 -16.70 10.05 3.66
N GLY A 441 -16.67 9.78 4.96
CA GLY A 441 -17.83 9.69 5.84
C GLY A 441 -18.56 8.35 5.81
N THR A 442 -18.19 7.42 4.92
CA THR A 442 -18.74 6.05 4.95
C THR A 442 -18.29 5.35 6.23
N VAL A 443 -19.24 4.69 6.89
CA VAL A 443 -18.97 3.86 8.07
C VAL A 443 -18.67 2.45 7.60
N VAL A 444 -17.58 1.87 8.10
CA VAL A 444 -17.16 0.49 7.87
C VAL A 444 -17.06 -0.24 9.20
N GLN A 445 -17.19 -1.56 9.16
CA GLN A 445 -17.01 -2.39 10.35
C GLN A 445 -15.56 -2.82 10.47
N VAL A 446 -15.00 -2.67 11.67
CA VAL A 446 -13.64 -3.03 12.03
C VAL A 446 -13.68 -4.09 13.12
N GLN A 447 -12.85 -5.11 12.99
CA GLN A 447 -12.67 -6.16 13.98
C GLN A 447 -11.19 -6.30 14.30
N LYS A 448 -10.84 -6.09 15.56
CA LYS A 448 -9.50 -6.47 16.01
C LYS A 448 -9.39 -7.99 16.04
N ILE A 449 -8.27 -8.50 15.55
CA ILE A 449 -7.91 -9.90 15.68
C ILE A 449 -6.50 -10.04 16.22
N SER A 450 -6.23 -11.17 16.84
CA SER A 450 -4.88 -11.60 17.20
C SER A 450 -4.59 -12.92 16.51
N TRP A 451 -3.65 -12.90 15.57
CA TRP A 451 -3.24 -14.07 14.82
C TRP A 451 -2.68 -15.14 15.75
N LEU A 452 -3.14 -16.38 15.54
CA LEU A 452 -2.58 -17.58 16.15
C LEU A 452 -1.89 -18.45 15.10
N ASP A 453 -2.40 -18.44 13.86
CA ASP A 453 -1.78 -18.98 12.66
C ASP A 453 -2.41 -18.32 11.41
N PRO A 454 -1.73 -17.33 10.78
CA PRO A 454 -2.24 -16.65 9.59
C PRO A 454 -2.47 -17.56 8.39
N GLU A 455 -1.70 -18.65 8.23
CA GLU A 455 -1.81 -19.55 7.07
C GLU A 455 -3.08 -20.40 7.14
N ARG A 456 -3.49 -20.77 8.36
CA ARG A 456 -4.72 -21.54 8.64
C ARG A 456 -5.94 -20.65 8.87
N ASN A 457 -5.83 -19.35 8.59
CA ASN A 457 -6.84 -18.35 8.94
C ASN A 457 -7.30 -18.47 10.41
N LYS A 458 -6.37 -18.72 11.33
CA LYS A 458 -6.63 -18.97 12.76
C LYS A 458 -6.31 -17.73 13.59
N PHE A 459 -7.30 -17.19 14.27
CA PHE A 459 -7.14 -15.98 15.07
C PHE A 459 -8.14 -15.91 16.23
N ARG A 460 -7.81 -15.15 17.27
CA ARG A 460 -8.80 -14.73 18.27
C ARG A 460 -9.48 -13.47 17.77
N ALA A 461 -10.80 -13.49 17.68
CA ALA A 461 -11.61 -12.36 17.29
C ALA A 461 -11.99 -11.50 18.49
N GLY A 462 -11.71 -10.20 18.41
CA GLY A 462 -12.23 -9.19 19.31
C GLY A 462 -13.62 -8.70 18.90
N PRO A 463 -14.20 -7.76 19.66
CA PRO A 463 -15.47 -7.14 19.31
C PRO A 463 -15.37 -6.39 17.97
N ILE A 464 -16.50 -6.34 17.27
CA ILE A 464 -16.65 -5.51 16.06
C ILE A 464 -17.08 -4.11 16.50
N PHE A 465 -16.50 -3.08 15.88
CA PHE A 465 -16.88 -1.69 16.07
C PHE A 465 -16.95 -0.96 14.73
N ASP A 466 -17.65 0.18 14.72
CA ASP A 466 -17.77 1.03 13.54
C ASP A 466 -16.62 2.03 13.48
N ALA A 467 -16.06 2.23 12.28
CA ALA A 467 -15.08 3.28 12.01
C ALA A 467 -15.48 4.06 10.76
N ARG A 468 -15.25 5.38 10.79
CA ARG A 468 -15.57 6.28 9.68
C ARG A 468 -14.36 6.49 8.80
N LEU A 469 -14.60 6.52 7.49
CA LEU A 469 -13.61 6.93 6.50
C LEU A 469 -13.40 8.45 6.59
N SER A 470 -12.25 8.89 7.09
CA SER A 470 -11.89 10.31 7.16
C SER A 470 -11.45 10.84 5.79
N ASP A 471 -10.74 10.03 5.01
CA ASP A 471 -10.37 10.30 3.63
C ASP A 471 -10.50 9.06 2.73
N SER A 472 -10.76 9.30 1.44
CA SER A 472 -10.82 8.27 0.41
C SER A 472 -9.99 8.64 -0.81
N GLY A 473 -8.78 8.09 -0.86
CA GLY A 473 -7.87 8.22 -1.99
C GLY A 473 -8.03 7.14 -3.07
N PHE A 474 -7.26 7.31 -4.15
CA PHE A 474 -7.12 6.27 -5.18
C PHE A 474 -6.30 5.08 -4.68
N PHE A 475 -5.26 5.33 -3.86
CA PHE A 475 -4.32 4.33 -3.39
C PHE A 475 -4.57 3.85 -1.95
N ARG A 476 -5.38 4.58 -1.18
CA ARG A 476 -5.64 4.27 0.21
C ARG A 476 -6.97 4.79 0.71
N TYR A 477 -7.41 4.21 1.81
CA TYR A 477 -8.45 4.75 2.66
C TYR A 477 -7.85 5.15 3.99
N GLU A 478 -8.28 6.28 4.55
CA GLU A 478 -7.93 6.70 5.91
C GLU A 478 -9.17 6.58 6.78
N LEU A 479 -9.03 5.93 7.93
CA LEU A 479 -10.08 5.85 8.94
C LEU A 479 -9.85 6.95 10.00
N ASP A 480 -10.89 7.28 10.74
CA ASP A 480 -10.82 8.20 11.88
C ASP A 480 -10.10 7.52 13.06
N PRO A 481 -8.92 8.02 13.50
CA PRO A 481 -8.19 7.44 14.64
C PRO A 481 -8.99 7.45 15.95
N ASP A 482 -9.92 8.39 16.12
CA ASP A 482 -10.72 8.51 17.33
C ASP A 482 -11.66 7.31 17.49
N ASP A 483 -12.13 6.71 16.39
CA ASP A 483 -13.00 5.52 16.43
C ASP A 483 -12.24 4.30 16.98
N PHE A 484 -10.92 4.21 16.77
CA PHE A 484 -10.08 3.15 17.35
C PHE A 484 -9.86 3.35 18.85
N SER A 485 -9.64 4.59 19.28
CA SER A 485 -9.44 4.93 20.69
C SER A 485 -10.73 4.73 21.51
N ASN A 486 -11.88 4.97 20.88
CA ASN A 486 -13.21 4.81 21.51
C ASN A 486 -13.73 3.37 21.49
N SER A 487 -13.02 2.43 20.85
CA SER A 487 -13.41 1.01 20.78
C SER A 487 -13.41 0.28 22.14
N GLY A 488 -12.99 0.96 23.21
CA GLY A 488 -12.92 0.40 24.57
C GLY A 488 -11.63 -0.36 24.86
N GLU A 489 -10.70 -0.39 23.90
CA GLU A 489 -9.39 -1.00 24.05
C GLU A 489 -8.27 0.05 24.10
N GLN A 490 -7.18 -0.29 24.79
CA GLN A 490 -5.99 0.57 24.85
C GLN A 490 -5.27 0.55 23.50
N PHE A 491 -5.61 1.50 22.63
CA PHE A 491 -4.96 1.69 21.35
C PHE A 491 -3.64 2.44 21.51
N ALA A 492 -2.51 1.77 21.25
CA ALA A 492 -1.16 2.34 21.34
C ALA A 492 -0.51 2.64 19.97
N GLY A 493 -1.30 2.55 18.88
CA GLY A 493 -0.81 2.61 17.51
C GLY A 493 -0.79 1.25 16.81
N PHE A 494 -0.30 1.24 15.57
CA PHE A 494 -0.09 0.05 14.76
C PHE A 494 1.39 -0.33 14.76
N ASP A 495 1.68 -1.54 15.20
CA ASP A 495 3.03 -2.12 15.27
C ASP A 495 3.15 -3.21 14.22
N ALA A 496 4.11 -3.07 13.30
CA ALA A 496 4.34 -4.02 12.23
C ALA A 496 4.86 -5.37 12.70
N MET A 497 5.41 -5.45 13.92
CA MET A 497 5.79 -6.71 14.54
C MET A 497 4.65 -7.34 15.34
N SER A 498 3.55 -6.65 15.61
CA SER A 498 2.47 -7.24 16.40
C SER A 498 1.78 -8.39 15.66
N ASN A 499 1.38 -9.43 16.40
CA ASN A 499 0.45 -10.43 15.87
C ASN A 499 -1.00 -9.92 15.83
N THR A 500 -1.25 -8.71 16.33
CA THR A 500 -2.56 -8.07 16.27
C THR A 500 -2.76 -7.37 14.93
N ALA A 501 -3.93 -7.55 14.35
CA ALA A 501 -4.34 -6.85 13.14
C ALA A 501 -5.78 -6.35 13.27
N TYR A 502 -6.15 -5.36 12.46
CA TYR A 502 -7.52 -4.84 12.43
C TYR A 502 -8.11 -5.14 11.07
N ARG A 503 -9.05 -6.08 11.03
CA ARG A 503 -9.82 -6.44 9.85
C ARG A 503 -10.84 -5.36 9.60
N VAL A 504 -10.93 -4.88 8.37
CA VAL A 504 -11.89 -3.88 7.94
C VAL A 504 -12.77 -4.47 6.85
N ILE A 505 -14.08 -4.48 7.10
CA ILE A 505 -15.06 -4.98 6.17
C ILE A 505 -15.56 -3.80 5.31
N LEU A 506 -15.07 -3.76 4.09
CA LEU A 506 -15.41 -2.74 3.10
C LEU A 506 -16.75 -3.11 2.45
N LEU A 507 -17.80 -2.53 3.00
CA LEU A 507 -19.17 -2.73 2.54
C LEU A 507 -19.37 -2.11 1.16
N ARG A 508 -19.98 -2.88 0.26
CA ARG A 508 -20.39 -2.41 -1.07
C ARG A 508 -21.89 -2.31 -1.08
N SER A 509 -22.40 -1.12 -1.40
CA SER A 509 -23.81 -0.94 -1.71
C SER A 509 -24.23 -1.97 -2.76
N SER A 510 -25.17 -2.85 -2.38
CA SER A 510 -25.82 -3.78 -3.31
C SER A 510 -26.67 -3.02 -4.34
N GLU A 511 -27.09 -1.79 -4.00
CA GLU A 511 -27.85 -0.88 -4.85
C GLU A 511 -26.98 -0.21 -5.93
N GLU A 512 -27.49 -0.21 -7.17
CA GLU A 512 -26.95 0.63 -8.24
C GLU A 512 -26.85 2.09 -7.80
N ARG A 513 -25.71 2.73 -8.07
CA ARG A 513 -25.53 4.17 -7.81
C ARG A 513 -26.70 4.93 -8.44
N ARG A 514 -27.28 5.89 -7.71
CA ARG A 514 -28.44 6.69 -8.19
C ARG A 514 -28.27 7.23 -9.61
N ILE A 515 -27.04 7.54 -10.02
CA ILE A 515 -26.74 7.98 -11.39
C ILE A 515 -27.04 6.92 -12.45
N PHE A 516 -26.81 5.63 -12.19
CA PHE A 516 -27.20 4.56 -13.10
C PHE A 516 -28.72 4.44 -13.16
N ARG A 517 -29.43 4.53 -12.02
CA ARG A 517 -30.90 4.58 -12.03
C ARG A 517 -31.43 5.76 -12.86
N ILE A 518 -30.80 6.93 -12.72
CA ILE A 518 -31.14 8.13 -13.51
C ILE A 518 -30.84 7.91 -15.00
N LEU A 519 -29.65 7.42 -15.35
CA LEU A 519 -29.25 7.17 -16.74
C LEU A 519 -30.13 6.10 -17.39
N THR A 520 -30.47 5.03 -16.68
CA THR A 520 -31.42 4.01 -17.12
C THR A 520 -32.81 4.61 -17.33
N GLY A 521 -33.27 5.48 -16.41
CA GLY A 521 -34.52 6.22 -16.56
C GLY A 521 -34.53 7.13 -17.80
N ILE A 522 -33.43 7.87 -18.04
CA ILE A 522 -33.24 8.70 -19.25
C ILE A 522 -33.27 7.82 -20.51
N PHE A 523 -32.55 6.71 -20.50
CA PHE A 523 -32.47 5.79 -21.63
C PHE A 523 -33.84 5.19 -21.96
N LEU A 524 -34.59 4.71 -20.96
CA LEU A 524 -35.96 4.22 -21.14
C LEU A 524 -36.89 5.32 -21.68
N GLY A 525 -36.76 6.55 -21.16
CA GLY A 525 -37.50 7.71 -21.67
C GLY A 525 -37.22 7.99 -23.15
N LEU A 526 -35.96 7.99 -23.56
CA LEU A 526 -35.56 8.16 -24.97
C LEU A 526 -36.09 7.04 -25.87
N LEU A 527 -36.12 5.81 -25.37
CA LEU A 527 -36.64 4.64 -26.08
C LEU A 527 -38.16 4.76 -26.30
N LEU A 528 -38.91 5.17 -25.28
CA LEU A 528 -40.36 5.43 -25.37
C LEU A 528 -40.68 6.55 -26.36
N VAL A 529 -39.93 7.66 -26.32
CA VAL A 529 -40.09 8.77 -27.27
C VAL A 529 -39.78 8.31 -28.70
N SER A 530 -38.73 7.51 -28.88
CA SER A 530 -38.36 6.96 -30.20
C SER A 530 -39.44 6.01 -30.73
N ALA A 531 -40.00 5.15 -29.88
CA ALA A 531 -41.11 4.27 -30.24
C ALA A 531 -42.37 5.06 -30.62
N ALA A 532 -42.73 6.08 -29.85
CA ALA A 532 -43.85 6.96 -30.17
C ALA A 532 -43.64 7.70 -31.51
N ALA A 533 -42.43 8.21 -31.76
CA ALA A 533 -42.08 8.85 -33.02
C ALA A 533 -42.18 7.86 -34.20
N ALA A 534 -41.71 6.62 -34.02
CA ALA A 534 -41.83 5.57 -35.02
C ALA A 534 -43.29 5.19 -35.32
N ILE A 535 -44.15 5.09 -34.28
CA ILE A 535 -45.60 4.84 -34.45
C ILE A 535 -46.26 6.00 -35.21
N VAL A 536 -45.92 7.25 -34.87
CA VAL A 536 -46.44 8.43 -35.57
C VAL A 536 -45.98 8.46 -37.03
N ASP A 537 -44.73 8.12 -37.31
CA ASP A 537 -44.19 8.04 -38.67
C ASP A 537 -44.84 6.89 -39.47
N LEU A 538 -45.03 5.70 -38.87
CA LEU A 538 -45.77 4.58 -39.46
C LEU A 538 -47.22 4.98 -39.79
N ARG A 539 -47.92 5.67 -38.88
CA ARG A 539 -49.27 6.18 -39.14
C ARG A 539 -49.31 7.22 -40.26
N ARG A 540 -48.28 8.08 -40.38
CA ARG A 540 -48.17 9.05 -41.47
C ARG A 540 -47.87 8.38 -42.82
N ARG A 541 -47.15 7.26 -42.83
CA ARG A 541 -46.79 6.50 -44.05
C ARG A 541 -47.87 5.53 -44.52
N HIS A 542 -48.84 5.17 -43.67
CA HIS A 542 -50.04 4.41 -44.04
C HIS A 542 -51.32 5.25 -43.93
N PRO A 543 -51.57 6.22 -44.83
CA PRO A 543 -52.93 6.68 -45.04
C PRO A 543 -53.61 5.68 -45.96
N LEU A 544 -54.44 4.76 -45.44
CA LEU A 544 -55.55 4.11 -46.14
C LEU A 544 -56.23 3.08 -45.21
N PHE A 545 -57.41 3.44 -44.71
CA PHE A 545 -58.63 2.62 -44.49
C PHE A 545 -59.55 3.31 -43.46
N SER A 546 -59.99 4.53 -43.76
CA SER A 546 -61.24 5.06 -43.20
C SER A 546 -61.62 6.35 -43.92
N ALA A 547 -62.35 6.19 -45.02
CA ALA A 547 -63.58 6.91 -45.32
C ALA A 547 -63.97 6.70 -46.79
N ARG A 548 -64.88 5.74 -47.03
CA ARG A 548 -66.12 5.89 -47.83
C ARG A 548 -66.63 4.54 -48.29
N GLY A 549 -67.56 4.01 -47.51
CA GLY A 549 -68.72 3.33 -48.07
C GLY A 549 -69.94 4.24 -47.88
N VAL A 550 -70.97 3.96 -48.69
CA VAL A 550 -72.34 4.51 -48.66
C VAL A 550 -72.58 5.75 -49.52
N GLU A 551 -72.88 5.50 -50.81
CA GLU A 551 -73.95 6.21 -51.51
C GLU A 551 -74.86 5.15 -52.15
N SER A 552 -76.16 5.32 -51.91
CA SER A 552 -77.27 4.53 -52.40
C SER A 552 -77.72 4.98 -53.79
N ALA A 553 -77.77 4.07 -54.75
CA ALA A 553 -78.80 3.90 -55.80
C ALA A 553 -78.41 2.72 -56.69
#